data_AF-A0A1Q2KZR0-F1
#
_entry.id   AF-A0A1Q2KZR0-F1
#
_cell.length_a   1.000
_cell.length_b   1.000
_cell.length_c   1.000
_cell.angle_alpha   90.00
_cell.angle_beta   90.00
_cell.angle_gamma   90.00
#
_symmetry.space_group_name_H-M   'P 1'
#
loop_
_entity.id
_entity.type
_entity.pdbx_description
1 polymer ?
#
loop_
_entity_poly.entity_id
_entity_poly.type
_entity_poly.pdbx_seq_one_letter_code
_entity_poly.pdbx_strand_id
1 'polypeptide(L)'
;MEEAYNKLIQYAEERGCTIVFDDTRRISFSTKMIITIPREVTAEAVFALAHEIGHLIDFLEHRLDHEKWLHDDSYRVTAEMSAWVNAHRLLTQLDIPLEGYRGHVRTKLSSYFVHDQVI
;
A
#
# COMPACT_ATOMS: atom_id res chain seq x y z
N MET A 1 1.62 16.39 6.63
CA MET A 1 1.52 15.28 5.66
C MET A 1 2.79 15.11 4.85
N GLU A 2 3.42 16.17 4.38
CA GLU A 2 4.69 16.11 3.62
C GLU A 2 5.82 15.39 4.36
N GLU A 3 6.04 15.71 5.64
CA GLU A 3 7.02 14.99 6.46
C GLU A 3 6.73 13.48 6.55
N ALA A 4 5.47 13.11 6.77
CA ALA A 4 5.06 11.71 6.82
C ALA A 4 5.28 10.99 5.48
N TYR A 5 5.00 11.68 4.37
CA TYR A 5 5.20 11.15 3.03
C TYR A 5 6.70 10.90 2.74
N ASN A 6 7.56 11.84 3.11
CA ASN A 6 9.01 11.71 2.96
C ASN A 6 9.58 10.59 3.83
N LYS A 7 9.08 10.40 5.07
CA LYS A 7 9.47 9.27 5.94
C LYS A 7 9.16 7.91 5.28
N LEU A 8 8.00 7.80 4.63
CA LEU A 8 7.60 6.58 3.92
C LEU A 8 8.45 6.33 2.67
N ILE A 9 8.73 7.38 1.88
CA ILE A 9 9.65 7.32 0.73
C ILE A 9 11.03 6.81 1.19
N GLN A 10 11.59 7.46 2.21
CA GLN A 10 12.89 7.08 2.75
C GLN A 10 12.91 5.62 3.24
N TYR A 11 11.87 5.19 3.95
CA TYR A 11 11.75 3.79 4.41
C TYR A 11 11.80 2.77 3.26
N ALA A 12 11.16 3.08 2.13
CA ALA A 12 11.15 2.23 0.95
C ALA A 12 12.51 2.22 0.25
N GLU A 13 13.14 3.39 0.09
CA GLU A 13 14.46 3.54 -0.53
C GLU A 13 15.56 2.83 0.26
N GLU A 14 15.53 2.92 1.59
CA GLU A 14 16.46 2.21 2.48
C GLU A 14 16.37 0.68 2.35
N ARG A 15 15.27 0.17 1.80
CA ARG A 15 15.05 -1.26 1.51
C ARG A 15 15.32 -1.64 0.06
N GLY A 16 15.93 -0.74 -0.70
CA GLY A 16 16.29 -0.96 -2.10
C GLY A 16 15.12 -0.82 -3.08
N CYS A 17 13.98 -0.28 -2.64
CA CYS A 17 12.87 0.03 -3.54
C CYS A 17 13.07 1.38 -4.21
N THR A 18 12.92 1.45 -5.52
CA THR A 18 13.01 2.71 -6.28
C THR A 18 11.67 3.43 -6.27
N ILE A 19 11.69 4.74 -6.01
CA ILE A 19 10.50 5.59 -6.10
C ILE A 19 10.45 6.27 -7.46
N VAL A 20 9.30 6.16 -8.14
CA VAL A 20 9.06 6.80 -9.44
C VAL A 20 7.87 7.73 -9.31
N PHE A 21 8.06 8.99 -9.68
CA PHE A 21 6.96 9.95 -9.74
C PHE A 21 6.14 9.76 -11.02
N ASP A 22 4.83 9.67 -10.88
CA ASP A 22 3.88 9.56 -11.99
C ASP A 22 2.77 10.61 -11.84
N ASP A 23 2.44 11.25 -12.95
CA ASP A 23 1.44 12.30 -13.02
C ASP A 23 0.01 11.74 -13.11
N THR A 24 -0.17 10.41 -13.28
CA THR A 24 -1.50 9.77 -13.36
C THR A 24 -2.24 9.62 -12.02
N ARG A 25 -1.65 10.11 -10.91
CA ARG A 25 -2.16 9.98 -9.53
C ARG A 25 -2.26 8.55 -8.98
N ARG A 26 -1.76 7.55 -9.70
CA ARG A 26 -1.77 6.16 -9.24
C ARG A 26 -0.58 5.87 -8.32
N ILE A 27 -0.86 5.32 -7.14
CA ILE A 27 0.15 4.74 -6.25
C ILE A 27 0.14 3.23 -6.47
N SER A 28 1.30 2.62 -6.68
CA SER A 28 1.37 1.16 -6.92
C SER A 28 2.76 0.58 -6.67
N PHE A 29 2.83 -0.58 -6.05
CA PHE A 29 4.01 -1.42 -5.94
C PHE A 29 4.15 -2.40 -7.12
N SER A 30 5.39 -2.63 -7.53
CA SER A 30 5.81 -3.68 -8.47
C SER A 30 6.87 -4.56 -7.84
N THR A 31 6.79 -5.87 -8.08
CA THR A 31 7.80 -6.88 -7.68
C THR A 31 9.18 -6.67 -8.31
N LYS A 32 9.31 -5.71 -9.24
CA LYS A 32 10.59 -5.16 -9.70
C LYS A 32 11.24 -4.17 -8.72
N MET A 33 10.75 -4.10 -7.48
CA MET A 33 11.22 -3.18 -6.44
C MET A 33 11.03 -1.71 -6.84
N ILE A 34 9.83 -1.40 -7.35
CA ILE A 34 9.45 -0.04 -7.75
C ILE A 34 8.13 0.31 -7.08
N ILE A 35 8.04 1.50 -6.46
CA ILE A 35 6.77 2.11 -6.07
C ILE A 35 6.59 3.38 -6.89
N THR A 36 5.47 3.44 -7.59
CA THR A 36 5.03 4.64 -8.30
C THR A 36 4.20 5.51 -7.37
N ILE A 37 4.42 6.84 -7.39
CA ILE A 37 3.72 7.79 -6.54
C ILE A 37 3.35 9.10 -7.26
N PRO A 38 2.27 9.80 -6.87
CA PRO A 38 2.00 11.16 -7.31
C PRO A 38 2.95 12.18 -6.66
N ARG A 39 3.07 13.34 -7.31
CA ARG A 39 3.67 14.53 -6.70
C ARG A 39 2.78 15.18 -5.64
N GLU A 40 1.47 15.00 -5.75
CA GLU A 40 0.49 15.60 -4.85
C GLU A 40 0.46 14.86 -3.50
N VAL A 41 0.79 15.57 -2.42
CA VAL A 41 0.83 14.99 -1.08
C VAL A 41 -0.48 15.26 -0.33
N THR A 42 -1.25 14.20 -0.12
CA THR A 42 -2.51 14.22 0.65
C THR A 42 -2.51 13.15 1.74
N ALA A 43 -3.50 13.17 2.64
CA ALA A 43 -3.68 12.10 3.61
C ALA A 43 -3.97 10.75 2.95
N GLU A 44 -4.75 10.75 1.87
CA GLU A 44 -4.97 9.57 1.05
C GLU A 44 -3.66 9.08 0.41
N ALA A 45 -2.83 9.97 -0.12
CA ALA A 45 -1.54 9.58 -0.69
C ALA A 45 -0.61 8.94 0.36
N VAL A 46 -0.59 9.46 1.59
CA VAL A 46 0.20 8.88 2.70
C VAL A 46 -0.28 7.46 3.04
N PHE A 47 -1.59 7.24 3.18
CA PHE A 47 -2.12 5.92 3.49
C PHE A 47 -1.96 4.92 2.34
N ALA A 48 -2.17 5.37 1.10
CA ALA A 48 -1.94 4.54 -0.08
C ALA A 48 -0.45 4.19 -0.23
N LEU A 49 0.48 5.13 -0.03
CA LEU A 49 1.91 4.81 -0.05
C LEU A 49 2.28 3.82 1.06
N ALA A 50 1.77 4.00 2.27
CA ALA A 50 2.00 3.05 3.36
C ALA A 50 1.49 1.64 3.01
N HIS A 51 0.37 1.53 2.28
CA HIS A 51 -0.15 0.26 1.77
C HIS A 51 0.79 -0.40 0.75
N GLU A 52 1.29 0.35 -0.23
CA GLU A 52 2.26 -0.19 -1.20
C GLU A 52 3.58 -0.62 -0.53
N ILE A 53 4.01 0.08 0.52
CA ILE A 53 5.14 -0.36 1.34
C ILE A 53 4.77 -1.63 2.13
N GLY A 54 3.51 -1.81 2.51
CA GLY A 54 3.01 -3.06 3.07
C GLY A 54 3.22 -4.26 2.14
N HIS A 55 2.96 -4.09 0.84
CA HIS A 55 3.27 -5.09 -0.20
C HIS A 55 4.77 -5.32 -0.34
N LEU A 56 5.58 -4.25 -0.32
CA LEU A 56 7.04 -4.35 -0.31
C LEU A 56 7.56 -5.19 0.86
N ILE A 57 7.03 -4.98 2.08
CA ILE A 57 7.40 -5.76 3.27
C ILE A 57 7.08 -7.23 3.06
N ASP A 58 5.86 -7.56 2.62
CA ASP A 58 5.48 -8.96 2.39
C ASP A 58 6.31 -9.61 1.27
N PHE A 59 6.70 -8.84 0.24
CA PHE A 59 7.60 -9.30 -0.81
C PHE A 59 9.01 -9.62 -0.29
N LEU A 60 9.61 -8.70 0.47
CA LEU A 60 10.96 -8.87 1.05
C LEU A 60 11.04 -10.01 2.05
N GLU A 61 9.95 -10.29 2.77
CA GLU A 61 9.87 -11.38 3.75
C GLU A 61 9.43 -12.72 3.13
N HIS A 62 9.32 -12.80 1.79
CA HIS A 62 8.86 -13.99 1.07
C HIS A 62 7.45 -14.47 1.51
N ARG A 63 6.60 -13.54 1.96
CA ARG A 63 5.19 -13.78 2.34
C ARG A 63 4.20 -13.48 1.22
N LEU A 64 4.67 -12.85 0.15
CA LEU A 64 3.90 -12.56 -1.06
C LEU A 64 4.26 -13.53 -2.20
N ASP A 65 3.31 -14.38 -2.58
CA ASP A 65 3.37 -15.26 -3.74
C ASP A 65 2.84 -14.49 -4.96
N HIS A 66 3.74 -14.04 -5.83
CA HIS A 66 3.40 -13.16 -6.95
C HIS A 66 2.44 -13.80 -7.95
N GLU A 67 2.62 -15.09 -8.25
CA GLU A 67 1.77 -15.81 -9.20
C GLU A 67 0.33 -15.89 -8.67
N LYS A 68 0.17 -16.24 -7.40
CA LYS A 68 -1.16 -16.27 -6.78
C LYS A 68 -1.77 -14.88 -6.66
N TRP A 69 -0.98 -13.86 -6.37
CA TRP A 69 -1.48 -12.49 -6.27
C TRP A 69 -2.09 -12.00 -7.59
N LEU A 70 -1.55 -12.43 -8.73
CA LEU A 70 -2.06 -12.07 -10.05
C LEU A 70 -3.28 -12.91 -10.49
N HIS A 71 -3.37 -14.16 -10.05
CA HIS A 71 -4.29 -15.14 -10.66
C HIS A 71 -5.33 -15.74 -9.70
N ASP A 72 -5.24 -15.50 -8.39
CA ASP A 72 -6.18 -15.99 -7.38
C ASP A 72 -6.80 -14.81 -6.61
N ASP A 73 -8.09 -14.57 -6.87
CA ASP A 73 -8.83 -13.47 -6.26
C ASP A 73 -8.91 -13.58 -4.72
N SER A 74 -9.02 -14.79 -4.18
CA SER A 74 -9.09 -15.02 -2.72
C SER A 74 -7.74 -14.76 -2.08
N TYR A 75 -6.67 -15.21 -2.71
CA TYR A 75 -5.31 -14.90 -2.28
C TYR A 75 -5.05 -13.39 -2.38
N ARG A 76 -5.49 -12.73 -3.46
CA ARG A 76 -5.35 -11.29 -3.62
C ARG A 76 -5.98 -10.52 -2.46
N VAL A 77 -7.22 -10.82 -2.07
CA VAL A 77 -7.85 -10.16 -0.91
C VAL A 77 -7.01 -10.36 0.37
N THR A 78 -6.43 -11.54 0.56
CA THR A 78 -5.57 -11.84 1.71
C THR A 78 -4.28 -11.02 1.68
N ALA A 79 -3.63 -10.92 0.52
CA ALA A 79 -2.43 -10.10 0.32
C ALA A 79 -2.71 -8.61 0.57
N GLU A 80 -3.84 -8.10 0.06
CA GLU A 80 -4.28 -6.71 0.28
C GLU A 80 -4.52 -6.43 1.77
N MET A 81 -5.20 -7.34 2.48
CA MET A 81 -5.40 -7.22 3.92
C MET A 81 -4.07 -7.23 4.69
N SER A 82 -3.14 -8.11 4.32
CA SER A 82 -1.80 -8.18 4.93
C SER A 82 -1.03 -6.86 4.73
N ALA A 83 -1.04 -6.30 3.52
CA ALA A 83 -0.42 -5.02 3.22
C ALA A 83 -1.01 -3.88 4.06
N TRP A 84 -2.33 -3.83 4.27
CA TRP A 84 -2.96 -2.86 5.19
C TRP A 84 -2.58 -3.08 6.67
N VAL A 85 -2.34 -4.32 7.10
CA VAL A 85 -1.85 -4.59 8.46
C VAL A 85 -0.41 -4.09 8.60
N ASN A 86 0.45 -4.34 7.61
CA ASN A 86 1.82 -3.84 7.59
C ASN A 86 1.87 -2.32 7.54
N ALA A 87 1.02 -1.69 6.73
CA ALA A 87 0.89 -0.23 6.65
C ALA A 87 0.55 0.38 8.01
N HIS A 88 -0.42 -0.19 8.74
CA HIS A 88 -0.76 0.27 10.09
C HIS A 88 0.43 0.17 11.05
N ARG A 89 1.15 -0.96 11.02
CA ARG A 89 2.35 -1.17 11.86
C ARG A 89 3.44 -0.16 11.52
N LEU A 90 3.69 0.06 10.24
CA LEU A 90 4.68 1.02 9.75
C LEU A 90 4.34 2.45 10.17
N LEU A 91 3.12 2.91 9.93
CA LEU A 91 2.66 4.24 10.32
C LEU A 91 2.80 4.46 11.84
N THR A 92 2.47 3.43 12.64
CA THR A 92 2.67 3.46 14.09
C THR A 92 4.16 3.56 14.46
N GLN A 93 5.02 2.78 13.81
CA GLN A 93 6.47 2.78 14.06
C GLN A 93 7.14 4.11 13.71
N LEU A 94 6.65 4.80 12.68
CA LEU A 94 7.18 6.08 12.21
C LEU A 94 6.54 7.29 12.90
N ASP A 95 5.69 7.06 13.91
CA ASP A 95 4.92 8.09 14.61
C ASP A 95 4.10 8.98 13.64
N ILE A 96 3.50 8.36 12.62
CA ILE A 96 2.64 9.04 11.65
C ILE A 96 1.18 8.94 12.13
N PRO A 97 0.43 10.06 12.19
CA PRO A 97 -0.96 10.06 12.64
C PRO A 97 -1.87 9.11 11.84
N LEU A 98 -2.70 8.35 12.56
CA LEU A 98 -3.64 7.36 12.01
C LEU A 98 -5.08 7.88 11.88
N GLU A 99 -5.29 9.19 12.04
CA GLU A 99 -6.63 9.77 11.95
C GLU A 99 -7.22 9.54 10.55
N GLY A 100 -8.42 8.94 10.51
CA GLY A 100 -9.07 8.56 9.25
C GLY A 100 -8.58 7.27 8.61
N TYR A 101 -7.48 6.65 9.08
CA TYR A 101 -6.90 5.44 8.50
C TYR A 101 -7.90 4.29 8.39
N ARG A 102 -8.56 3.94 9.49
CA ARG A 102 -9.56 2.86 9.52
C ARG A 102 -10.71 3.10 8.54
N GLY A 103 -11.15 4.36 8.42
CA GLY A 103 -12.19 4.75 7.46
C GLY A 103 -11.72 4.56 6.01
N HIS A 104 -10.49 4.99 5.72
CA HIS A 104 -9.85 4.82 4.42
C HIS A 104 -9.71 3.34 4.03
N VAL A 105 -9.14 2.51 4.91
CA VAL A 105 -8.99 1.06 4.69
C VAL A 105 -10.33 0.39 4.44
N ARG A 106 -11.35 0.73 5.24
CA ARG A 106 -12.71 0.19 5.04
C ARG A 106 -13.25 0.52 3.65
N THR A 107 -13.08 1.75 3.18
CA THR A 107 -13.51 2.15 1.84
C THR A 107 -12.76 1.37 0.75
N LYS A 108 -11.42 1.24 0.85
CA LYS A 108 -10.62 0.50 -0.13
C LYS A 108 -10.90 -0.99 -0.13
N LEU A 109 -11.08 -1.62 1.04
CA LEU A 109 -11.43 -3.04 1.11
C LEU A 109 -12.86 -3.31 0.64
N SER A 110 -13.79 -2.37 0.83
CA SER A 110 -15.18 -2.58 0.43
C SER A 110 -15.34 -2.86 -1.07
N SER A 111 -14.49 -2.30 -1.93
CA SER A 111 -14.54 -2.53 -3.38
C SER A 111 -14.26 -3.98 -3.78
N TYR A 112 -13.55 -4.75 -2.94
CA TYR A 112 -13.32 -6.18 -3.17
C TYR A 112 -14.54 -7.04 -2.85
N PHE A 113 -15.51 -6.50 -2.13
CA PHE A 113 -16.73 -7.22 -1.72
C PHE A 113 -17.99 -6.73 -2.48
N VAL A 114 -17.85 -5.73 -3.35
CA VAL A 114 -18.91 -5.34 -4.29
C VAL A 114 -18.88 -6.33 -5.45
N HIS A 115 -19.61 -7.43 -5.31
CA HIS A 115 -19.97 -8.27 -6.43
C HIS A 115 -21.26 -7.75 -7.08
N ASP A 116 -21.22 -7.51 -8.40
CA ASP A 116 -22.38 -7.28 -9.28
C ASP A 116 -23.32 -8.51 -9.42
N GLN A 117 -23.28 -9.45 -8.48
CA GLN A 117 -24.09 -10.68 -8.50
C GLN A 117 -24.73 -10.97 -7.15
N VAL A 118 -25.44 -9.99 -6.59
CA VAL A 118 -26.53 -10.27 -5.65
C VAL A 118 -27.82 -10.18 -6.46
N ILE A 119 -28.34 -11.35 -6.87
CA ILE A 119 -29.73 -11.54 -7.32
C ILE A 119 -30.64 -11.48 -6.09
#